data_AF-A0A958K683-F1
#
_entry.id   AF-A0A958K683-F1
#
_cell.length_a   1.000
_cell.length_b   1.000
_cell.length_c   1.000
_cell.angle_alpha   90.00
_cell.angle_beta   90.00
_cell.angle_gamma   90.00
#
_symmetry.space_group_name_H-M   'P 1'
#
loop_
_entity.id
_entity.type
_entity.pdbx_description
1 polymer ?
#
loop_
_entity_poly.entity_id
_entity_poly.type
_entity_poly.pdbx_seq_one_letter_code
_entity_poly.pdbx_strand_id
1 'polypeptide(L)'
;MGTFGQKIDSAIFEAPRYGMYNFHPSHLAEGKYRGGNPFYEMLEAGEKTTRMTVHFVDEELDTGAVVGYSPEICIEFEEPEKWTIEKKIMALHQQTSYFVGPMAMKLLLEVKQRQGKVESIDFESFFQEKIPPQAIAKLQRPIPLKAREGITVVDI
;
A
#
# COMPACT_ATOMS: atom_id res chain seq x y z
N MET A 1 5.66 8.00 5.76
CA MET A 1 5.74 6.89 6.74
C MET A 1 5.23 5.62 6.09
N GLY A 2 5.77 4.44 6.40
CA GLY A 2 5.26 3.17 5.87
C GLY A 2 4.94 2.22 7.01
N THR A 3 3.67 1.79 7.11
CA THR A 3 3.20 0.73 8.01
C THR A 3 3.73 0.83 9.46
N PHE A 4 3.63 2.01 10.07
CA PHE A 4 4.04 2.23 11.46
C PHE A 4 2.82 2.11 12.37
N GLY A 5 2.67 0.98 13.06
CA GLY A 5 1.47 0.63 13.83
C GLY A 5 1.33 1.30 15.19
N GLN A 6 1.95 2.46 15.41
CA GLN A 6 1.90 3.20 16.67
C GLN A 6 1.35 4.61 16.45
N LYS A 7 0.62 5.13 17.45
CA LYS A 7 0.18 6.52 17.44
C LYS A 7 1.39 7.45 17.46
N ILE A 8 1.28 8.54 16.71
CA ILE A 8 2.31 9.57 16.62
C ILE A 8 1.78 10.81 17.34
N ASP A 9 2.63 11.40 18.18
CA ASP A 9 2.30 12.64 18.88
C ASP A 9 2.04 13.78 17.88
N SER A 10 1.08 14.65 18.17
CA SER A 10 0.73 15.79 17.30
C SER A 10 1.92 16.70 17.02
N ALA A 11 2.81 16.90 17.99
CA ALA A 11 4.02 17.68 17.79
C ALA A 11 4.91 17.12 16.67
N ILE A 12 4.83 15.82 16.38
CA ILE A 12 5.59 15.16 15.32
C ILE A 12 4.85 15.25 13.98
N PHE A 13 3.55 14.90 13.93
CA PHE A 13 2.84 14.86 12.64
C PHE A 13 2.42 16.24 12.12
N GLU A 14 2.35 17.25 12.98
CA GLU A 14 2.10 18.65 12.59
C GLU A 14 3.37 19.40 12.16
N ALA A 15 4.56 18.92 12.55
CA ALA A 15 5.83 19.59 12.23
C ALA A 15 6.13 19.72 10.73
N PRO A 16 5.85 18.71 9.86
CA PRO A 16 6.11 18.83 8.43
C PRO A 16 5.22 19.90 7.77
N ARG A 17 5.86 20.93 7.20
CA ARG A 17 5.20 22.09 6.57
C ARG A 17 4.10 21.72 5.57
N TYR A 18 4.28 20.63 4.81
CA TYR A 18 3.35 20.19 3.76
C TYR A 18 2.53 18.97 4.15
N GLY A 19 2.42 18.70 5.46
CA GLY A 19 1.71 17.56 6.03
C GLY A 19 2.58 16.31 6.15
N MET A 20 2.15 15.42 7.03
CA MET A 20 2.71 14.08 7.18
C MET A 20 1.81 13.08 6.46
N TYR A 21 2.40 12.21 5.64
CA TYR A 21 1.68 11.21 4.85
C TYR A 21 2.10 9.80 5.25
N ASN A 22 1.12 8.89 5.29
CA ASN A 22 1.32 7.48 5.54
C ASN A 22 0.95 6.63 4.32
N PHE A 23 1.63 5.50 4.19
CA PHE A 23 1.38 4.45 3.21
C PHE A 23 0.85 3.24 3.97
N HIS A 24 -0.39 2.87 3.70
CA HIS A 24 -1.10 1.80 4.40
C HIS A 24 -1.68 0.78 3.41
N PRO A 25 -1.46 -0.53 3.57
CA PRO A 25 -1.79 -1.55 2.56
C PRO A 25 -3.26 -2.00 2.57
N SER A 26 -4.18 -1.14 3.01
CA SER A 26 -5.62 -1.40 3.05
C SER A 26 -6.38 -0.35 2.26
N HIS A 27 -7.50 -0.72 1.64
CA HIS A 27 -8.42 0.23 1.01
C HIS A 27 -9.23 0.99 2.08
N LEU A 28 -8.69 2.11 2.57
CA LEU A 28 -9.23 2.84 3.73
C LEU A 28 -10.61 3.50 3.52
N ALA A 29 -11.13 3.59 2.29
CA ALA A 29 -12.48 4.10 2.01
C ALA A 29 -13.57 3.35 2.80
N GLU A 30 -13.35 2.07 3.07
CA GLU A 30 -14.29 1.23 3.81
C GLU A 30 -14.12 1.30 5.33
N GLY A 31 -13.10 2.02 5.83
CA GLY A 31 -12.81 2.14 7.26
C GLY A 31 -12.35 0.85 7.93
N LYS A 32 -11.93 -0.17 7.17
CA LYS A 32 -11.47 -1.47 7.66
C LYS A 32 -9.95 -1.60 7.65
N TYR A 33 -9.45 -2.59 8.39
CA TYR A 33 -8.06 -3.05 8.35
C TYR A 33 -7.05 -1.94 8.66
N ARG A 34 -7.32 -1.14 9.68
CA ARG A 34 -6.44 -0.06 10.19
C ARG A 34 -5.44 -0.62 11.20
N GLY A 35 -4.35 0.09 11.46
CA GLY A 35 -3.38 -0.27 12.48
C GLY A 35 -2.37 -1.33 12.01
N GLY A 36 -1.85 -2.10 12.96
CA GLY A 36 -0.59 -2.83 12.78
C GLY A 36 -0.66 -4.19 12.08
N ASN A 37 -1.85 -4.79 11.91
CA ASN A 37 -1.96 -6.16 11.37
C ASN A 37 -2.97 -6.34 10.21
N PRO A 38 -2.97 -5.42 9.21
CA PRO A 38 -4.01 -5.39 8.18
C PRO A 38 -4.06 -6.66 7.33
N PHE A 39 -2.91 -7.28 7.03
CA PHE A 39 -2.87 -8.49 6.19
C PHE A 39 -3.48 -9.71 6.88
N TYR A 40 -3.24 -9.88 8.18
CA TYR A 40 -3.84 -10.99 8.91
C TYR A 40 -5.36 -10.86 8.91
N GLU A 41 -5.88 -9.67 9.24
CA GLU A 41 -7.32 -9.40 9.26
C GLU A 41 -7.96 -9.59 7.87
N MET A 42 -7.34 -9.10 6.81
CA MET A 42 -7.82 -9.31 5.43
C MET A 42 -7.84 -10.80 5.04
N LEU A 43 -6.80 -11.56 5.42
CA LEU A 43 -6.74 -12.99 5.15
C LEU A 43 -7.79 -13.78 5.93
N GLU A 44 -8.04 -13.44 7.21
CA GLU A 44 -9.11 -14.06 8.00
C GLU A 44 -10.50 -13.72 7.44
N ALA A 45 -10.69 -12.50 6.94
CA ALA A 45 -11.94 -12.06 6.34
C ALA A 45 -12.17 -12.65 4.93
N GLY A 46 -11.18 -13.33 4.34
CA GLY A 46 -11.26 -13.90 3.01
C GLY A 46 -11.25 -12.86 1.88
N GLU A 47 -10.65 -11.69 2.14
CA GLU A 47 -10.47 -10.66 1.13
C GLU A 47 -9.60 -11.16 -0.02
N LYS A 48 -9.91 -10.74 -1.24
CA LYS A 48 -9.20 -11.17 -2.46
C LYS A 48 -8.30 -10.09 -3.03
N THR A 49 -8.63 -8.85 -2.76
CA THR A 49 -7.91 -7.70 -3.28
C THR A 49 -7.73 -6.64 -2.19
N THR A 50 -6.73 -5.79 -2.37
CA THR A 50 -6.49 -4.59 -1.57
C THR A 50 -5.90 -3.49 -2.45
N ARG A 51 -5.58 -2.34 -1.85
CA ARG A 51 -4.83 -1.24 -2.45
C ARG A 51 -3.84 -0.68 -1.44
N MET A 52 -2.72 -0.16 -1.93
CA MET A 52 -1.86 0.72 -1.15
C MET A 52 -2.51 2.10 -1.11
N THR A 53 -2.80 2.60 0.08
CA THR A 53 -3.41 3.90 0.30
C THR A 53 -2.37 4.89 0.78
N VAL A 54 -2.37 6.08 0.17
CA VAL A 54 -1.69 7.26 0.70
C VAL A 54 -2.73 8.13 1.38
N HIS A 55 -2.50 8.48 2.64
CA HIS A 55 -3.39 9.36 3.40
C HIS A 55 -2.58 10.28 4.32
N PHE A 56 -3.23 11.35 4.79
CA PHE A 56 -2.66 12.21 5.83
C PHE A 56 -2.61 11.47 7.18
N VAL A 57 -1.57 11.74 7.96
CA VAL A 57 -1.52 11.35 9.37
C VAL A 57 -2.30 12.37 10.20
N ASP A 58 -3.17 11.87 11.06
CA ASP A 58 -3.91 12.59 12.08
C ASP A 58 -3.77 11.87 13.43
N GLU A 59 -4.58 12.25 14.41
CA GLU A 59 -4.47 11.77 15.80
C GLU A 59 -4.89 10.30 15.98
N GLU A 60 -5.72 9.79 15.07
CA GLU A 60 -6.19 8.41 15.07
C GLU A 60 -5.47 7.57 14.01
N LEU A 61 -5.37 6.26 14.26
CA LEU A 61 -4.61 5.37 13.39
C LEU A 61 -5.32 5.16 12.06
N ASP A 62 -4.64 5.53 10.97
CA ASP A 62 -5.08 5.32 9.59
C ASP A 62 -6.46 5.93 9.28
N THR A 63 -6.76 7.10 9.84
CA THR A 63 -8.05 7.78 9.69
C THR A 63 -8.02 9.06 8.86
N GLY A 64 -6.85 9.67 8.71
CA GLY A 64 -6.74 10.94 8.00
C GLY A 64 -7.17 10.87 6.54
N ALA A 65 -7.42 12.05 5.97
CA ALA A 65 -7.93 12.19 4.62
C ALA A 65 -7.07 11.44 3.60
N VAL A 66 -7.74 10.65 2.75
CA VAL A 66 -7.08 9.87 1.71
C VAL A 66 -6.66 10.78 0.56
N VAL A 67 -5.40 10.64 0.15
CA VAL A 67 -4.81 11.31 -1.01
C VAL A 67 -4.98 10.49 -2.27
N GLY A 68 -4.88 9.16 -2.18
CA GLY A 68 -5.14 8.30 -3.33
C GLY A 68 -4.73 6.86 -3.09
N TYR A 69 -5.01 6.03 -4.09
CA TYR A 69 -4.82 4.58 -4.02
C TYR A 69 -3.96 4.09 -5.18
N SER A 70 -3.14 3.07 -4.94
CA SER A 70 -2.57 2.29 -6.03
C SER A 70 -3.68 1.65 -6.90
N PRO A 71 -3.30 1.12 -8.08
CA PRO A 71 -4.08 0.07 -8.72
C PRO A 71 -4.40 -1.06 -7.75
N GLU A 72 -5.43 -1.82 -8.08
CA GLU A 72 -5.81 -3.01 -7.30
C GLU A 72 -4.65 -4.01 -7.22
N ILE A 73 -4.50 -4.61 -6.04
CA ILE A 73 -3.47 -5.59 -5.70
C ILE A 73 -4.17 -6.89 -5.33
N CYS A 74 -3.84 -8.00 -5.99
CA CYS A 74 -4.36 -9.31 -5.61
C CYS A 74 -3.71 -9.76 -4.29
N ILE A 75 -4.47 -10.41 -3.40
CA ILE A 75 -3.94 -10.98 -2.16
C ILE A 75 -4.22 -12.49 -2.04
N GLU A 76 -4.59 -13.11 -3.17
CA GLU A 76 -4.76 -14.56 -3.29
C GLU A 76 -3.41 -15.24 -3.56
N PHE A 77 -3.36 -16.56 -3.37
CA PHE A 77 -2.15 -17.38 -3.49
C PHE A 77 -2.42 -18.60 -4.36
N GLU A 78 -1.44 -18.98 -5.19
CA GLU A 78 -1.44 -20.29 -5.84
C GLU A 78 -1.19 -21.39 -4.81
N GLU A 79 -1.97 -22.48 -4.87
CA GLU A 79 -1.87 -23.62 -3.97
C GLU A 79 -1.88 -23.18 -2.49
N PRO A 80 -2.93 -22.43 -2.05
CA PRO A 80 -2.96 -21.69 -0.79
C PRO A 80 -2.78 -22.58 0.46
N GLU A 81 -3.05 -23.88 0.36
CA GLU A 81 -2.81 -24.91 1.37
C GLU A 81 -1.32 -25.20 1.62
N LYS A 82 -0.44 -24.86 0.67
CA LYS A 82 1.01 -25.02 0.77
C LYS A 82 1.72 -23.81 1.40
N TRP A 83 0.95 -22.80 1.82
CA TRP A 83 1.45 -21.57 2.42
C TRP A 83 1.10 -21.51 3.90
N THR A 84 2.10 -21.20 4.74
CA THR A 84 1.84 -20.81 6.14
C THR A 84 1.37 -19.36 6.20
N ILE A 85 0.66 -18.98 7.28
CA ILE A 85 0.14 -17.62 7.45
C ILE A 85 1.26 -16.57 7.45
N GLU A 86 2.41 -16.89 8.07
CA GLU A 86 3.57 -16.02 8.14
C GLU A 86 4.16 -15.77 6.74
N LYS A 87 4.23 -16.82 5.90
CA LYS A 87 4.70 -16.69 4.52
C LYS A 87 3.73 -15.90 3.66
N LYS A 88 2.42 -16.05 3.88
CA LYS A 88 1.39 -15.23 3.21
C LYS A 88 1.60 -13.75 3.53
N ILE A 89 1.67 -13.41 4.82
CA ILE A 89 1.88 -12.03 5.28
C ILE A 89 3.18 -11.45 4.70
N MET A 90 4.29 -12.20 4.75
CA MET A 90 5.57 -11.77 4.18
C MET A 90 5.47 -11.44 2.68
N ALA A 91 4.82 -12.31 1.91
CA ALA A 91 4.62 -12.10 0.48
C ALA A 91 3.72 -10.89 0.18
N LEU A 92 2.69 -10.65 1.00
CA LEU A 92 1.82 -9.48 0.86
C LEU A 92 2.55 -8.17 1.17
N HIS A 93 3.41 -8.15 2.19
CA HIS A 93 4.29 -7.01 2.44
C HIS A 93 5.16 -6.72 1.21
N GLN A 94 5.77 -7.75 0.61
CA GLN A 94 6.58 -7.59 -0.59
C GLN A 94 5.75 -7.07 -1.78
N GLN A 95 4.61 -7.69 -2.05
CA GLN A 95 3.73 -7.36 -3.17
C GLN A 95 3.22 -5.91 -3.08
N THR A 96 2.79 -5.48 -1.90
CA THR A 96 2.29 -4.11 -1.70
C THR A 96 3.40 -3.07 -1.71
N SER A 97 4.61 -3.41 -1.26
CA SER A 97 5.76 -2.50 -1.23
C SER A 97 6.22 -2.02 -2.61
N TYR A 98 5.93 -2.76 -3.69
CA TYR A 98 6.24 -2.35 -5.07
C TYR A 98 5.62 -1.01 -5.46
N PHE A 99 4.47 -0.66 -4.88
CA PHE A 99 3.76 0.58 -5.19
C PHE A 99 4.29 1.78 -4.40
N VAL A 100 4.86 1.54 -3.22
CA VAL A 100 5.24 2.61 -2.28
C VAL A 100 6.26 3.57 -2.88
N GLY A 101 7.32 3.05 -3.52
CA GLY A 101 8.37 3.88 -4.12
C GLY A 101 7.86 4.83 -5.21
N PRO A 102 7.21 4.32 -6.27
CA PRO A 102 6.62 5.17 -7.33
C PRO A 102 5.56 6.15 -6.81
N MET A 103 4.70 5.72 -5.88
CA MET A 103 3.69 6.60 -5.28
C MET A 103 4.33 7.72 -4.45
N ALA A 104 5.35 7.40 -3.64
CA ALA A 104 6.10 8.41 -2.88
C ALA A 104 6.78 9.41 -3.80
N MET A 105 7.38 8.94 -4.91
CA MET A 105 7.96 9.82 -5.93
C MET A 105 6.92 10.79 -6.50
N LYS A 106 5.76 10.28 -6.93
CA LYS A 106 4.69 11.12 -7.48
C LYS A 106 4.16 12.12 -6.44
N LEU A 107 3.97 11.69 -5.20
CA LEU A 107 3.58 12.58 -4.10
C LEU A 107 4.59 13.72 -3.89
N LEU A 108 5.89 13.40 -3.85
CA LEU A 108 6.94 14.41 -3.70
C LEU A 108 6.98 15.40 -4.86
N LEU A 109 6.75 14.94 -6.10
CA LEU A 109 6.66 15.81 -7.27
C LEU A 109 5.46 16.77 -7.18
N GLU A 110 4.29 16.28 -6.77
CA GLU A 110 3.09 17.10 -6.56
C GLU A 110 3.28 18.13 -5.44
N VAL A 111 3.84 17.73 -4.30
CA VAL A 111 4.17 18.63 -3.19
C VAL A 111 5.12 19.73 -3.68
N LYS A 112 6.16 19.37 -4.44
CA LYS A 112 7.13 20.33 -4.99
C LYS A 112 6.48 21.30 -5.97
N GLN A 113 5.62 20.81 -6.86
CA GLN A 113 4.93 21.62 -7.86
C GLN A 113 3.94 22.61 -7.22
N ARG A 114 3.18 22.15 -6.23
CA ARG A 114 2.17 22.98 -5.54
C ARG A 114 2.76 23.90 -4.48
N GLN A 115 3.96 23.58 -3.98
CA GLN A 115 4.54 24.19 -2.77
C GLN A 115 3.58 24.13 -1.58
N GLY A 116 2.86 23.01 -1.45
CA GLY A 116 1.77 22.87 -0.48
C GLY A 116 1.36 21.41 -0.24
N LYS A 117 0.34 21.24 0.61
CA LYS A 117 -0.29 19.95 0.86
C LYS A 117 -0.92 19.41 -0.44
N VAL A 118 -0.92 18.10 -0.60
CA VAL A 118 -1.55 17.42 -1.74
C VAL A 118 -2.78 16.69 -1.24
N GLU A 119 -3.96 17.19 -1.61
CA GLU A 119 -5.25 16.63 -1.18
C GLU A 119 -5.63 15.37 -1.96
N SER A 120 -5.23 15.29 -3.23
CA SER A 120 -5.57 14.16 -4.09
C SER A 120 -4.52 13.91 -5.17
N ILE A 121 -4.25 12.64 -5.45
CA ILE A 121 -3.44 12.19 -6.59
C ILE A 121 -4.15 11.02 -7.27
N ASP A 122 -4.32 11.13 -8.58
CA ASP A 122 -4.73 9.99 -9.42
C ASP A 122 -3.52 9.09 -9.70
N PHE A 123 -3.26 8.18 -8.77
CA PHE A 123 -2.20 7.19 -8.93
C PHE A 123 -2.55 6.14 -9.98
N GLU A 124 -3.83 5.83 -10.21
CA GLU A 124 -4.26 4.84 -11.21
C GLU A 124 -3.76 5.26 -12.60
N SER A 125 -4.05 6.49 -13.01
CA SER A 125 -3.56 7.08 -14.26
C SER A 125 -2.02 7.16 -14.29
N PHE A 126 -1.40 7.57 -13.18
CA PHE A 126 0.06 7.62 -13.07
C PHE A 126 0.71 6.25 -13.33
N PHE A 127 0.16 5.17 -12.78
CA PHE A 127 0.69 3.83 -13.00
C PHE A 127 0.45 3.33 -14.43
N GLN A 128 -0.73 3.60 -15.01
CA GLN A 128 -1.03 3.24 -16.40
C GLN A 128 -0.09 3.92 -17.41
N GLU A 129 0.33 5.15 -17.15
CA GLU A 129 1.26 5.89 -18.01
C GLU A 129 2.73 5.44 -17.85
N LYS A 130 3.12 4.97 -16.66
CA LYS A 130 4.51 4.71 -16.30
C LYS A 130 4.90 3.25 -16.31
N ILE A 131 3.95 2.34 -16.14
CA ILE A 131 4.18 0.90 -16.05
C ILE A 131 3.43 0.20 -17.18
N PRO A 132 4.09 -0.70 -17.94
CA PRO A 132 3.40 -1.50 -18.95
C PRO A 132 2.20 -2.25 -18.35
N PRO A 133 1.04 -2.30 -19.03
CA PRO A 133 -0.15 -2.97 -18.50
C PRO A 133 0.10 -4.43 -18.08
N GLN A 134 1.04 -5.10 -18.76
CA GLN A 134 1.45 -6.47 -18.47
C GLN A 134 2.09 -6.62 -17.08
N ALA A 135 2.88 -5.63 -16.66
CA ALA A 135 3.54 -5.62 -15.36
C ALA A 135 2.55 -5.32 -14.22
N ILE A 136 1.58 -4.43 -14.45
CA ILE A 136 0.47 -4.21 -13.51
C ILE A 136 -0.38 -5.49 -13.39
N ALA A 137 -0.71 -6.13 -14.50
CA ALA A 137 -1.49 -7.37 -14.52
C ALA A 137 -0.81 -8.53 -13.75
N LYS A 138 0.53 -8.56 -13.68
CA LYS A 138 1.25 -9.54 -12.84
C LYS A 138 0.97 -9.34 -11.35
N LEU A 139 0.83 -8.10 -10.88
CA LEU A 139 0.52 -7.76 -9.47
C LEU A 139 -0.96 -7.97 -9.11
N GLN A 140 -1.80 -8.24 -10.12
CA GLN A 140 -3.23 -8.52 -10.00
C GLN A 140 -3.56 -10.01 -10.11
N ARG A 141 -2.54 -10.87 -10.09
CA ARG A 141 -2.68 -12.33 -10.13
C ARG A 141 -2.35 -12.96 -8.78
N PRO A 142 -2.86 -14.17 -8.51
CA PRO A 142 -2.47 -14.92 -7.33
C PRO A 142 -0.95 -15.03 -7.20
N ILE A 143 -0.45 -14.89 -5.98
CA ILE A 143 0.98 -14.94 -5.67
C ILE A 143 1.48 -16.36 -5.94
N PRO A 144 2.51 -16.54 -6.80
CA PRO A 144 2.91 -17.85 -7.25
C PRO A 144 3.64 -18.62 -6.15
N LEU A 145 3.45 -19.95 -6.09
CA LEU A 145 4.01 -20.79 -5.02
C LEU A 145 5.54 -20.65 -4.90
N LYS A 146 6.24 -20.42 -6.01
CA LYS A 146 7.70 -20.19 -6.04
C LYS A 146 8.17 -19.02 -5.17
N ALA A 147 7.32 -18.02 -4.93
CA ALA A 147 7.67 -16.87 -4.10
C ALA A 147 7.82 -17.22 -2.61
N ARG A 148 7.36 -18.40 -2.17
CA ARG A 148 7.40 -18.86 -0.76
C ARG A 148 8.81 -19.15 -0.21
N GLU A 149 9.80 -19.27 -1.09
CA GLU A 149 11.18 -19.65 -0.74
C GLU A 149 12.10 -18.44 -0.50
N GLY A 150 11.57 -17.22 -0.68
CA GLY A 150 12.33 -15.98 -0.58
C GLY A 150 12.85 -15.52 -1.94
N ILE A 151 12.59 -14.25 -2.25
CA ILE A 151 13.08 -13.45 -3.40
C ILE A 151 13.20 -14.24 -4.73
N THR A 152 12.11 -14.26 -5.49
CA THR A 152 12.21 -14.21 -6.96
C THR A 152 11.79 -12.81 -7.43
N VAL A 153 12.60 -11.81 -7.12
CA VAL A 153 12.63 -10.56 -7.90
C VAL A 153 13.86 -10.78 -8.78
N VAL A 154 13.77 -11.28 -10.01
CA VAL A 154 13.19 -10.62 -11.19
C VAL A 154 12.83 -11.70 -12.22
N ASP A 155 11.58 -11.76 -12.67
CA ASP A 155 11.20 -12.17 -14.03
C ASP A 155 10.15 -11.15 -14.54
N ILE A 156 10.46 -9.86 -14.39
CA ILE A 156 9.76 -8.77 -15.06
C ILE A 156 10.72 -8.15 -16.05
#